data_AF-A0A9X1LBV7-F1
#
_entry.id   AF-A0A9X1LBV7-F1
#
_cell.length_a   1.000
_cell.length_b   1.000
_cell.length_c   1.000
_cell.angle_alpha   90.00
_cell.angle_beta   90.00
_cell.angle_gamma   90.00
#
_symmetry.space_group_name_H-M   'P 1'
#
loop_
_entity.id
_entity.type
_entity.pdbx_description
1 polymer ?
#
loop_
_entity_poly.entity_id
_entity_poly.type
_entity_poly.pdbx_seq_one_letter_code
_entity_poly.pdbx_strand_id
1 'polypeptide(L)'
;MTLRLVSSGDDQAGAIRDHLLPLVRRCGTLEVQRDAVRLIVFRADEWVIEHWTPFNDLSPGEASSPGYRHALQHQHTAPDLPYGLHVWHAGTKVLSILWASSGDIKVIDFARGGWEAKALAL
;
A
#
# COMPACT_ATOMS: atom_id res chain seq x y z
N MET A 1 23.12 4.53 21.81
CA MET A 1 22.20 5.45 21.13
C MET A 1 22.44 5.35 19.63
N THR A 2 21.67 4.52 18.94
CA THR A 2 21.75 4.33 17.49
C THR A 2 20.77 5.29 16.85
N LEU A 3 21.29 6.40 16.30
CA LEU A 3 20.50 7.32 15.48
C LEU A 3 20.07 6.57 14.22
N ARG A 4 18.83 6.09 14.19
CA ARG A 4 18.18 5.61 12.96
C ARG A 4 17.95 6.86 12.11
N LEU A 5 18.81 7.07 11.11
CA LEU A 5 18.48 7.91 9.96
C LEU A 5 17.20 7.30 9.35
N VAL A 6 16.05 7.87 9.71
CA VAL A 6 14.81 7.68 8.95
C VAL A 6 15.15 8.24 7.57
N SER A 7 15.34 7.31 6.64
CA SER A 7 15.93 7.60 5.35
C SER A 7 14.97 8.50 4.59
N SER A 8 15.43 9.66 4.13
CA SER A 8 14.63 10.63 3.34
C SER A 8 13.89 10.00 2.13
N GLY A 9 14.22 8.77 1.74
CA GLY A 9 13.45 7.95 0.80
C GLY A 9 12.11 7.44 1.32
N ASP A 10 12.04 7.02 2.58
CA ASP A 10 10.83 6.45 3.16
C ASP A 10 9.76 7.54 3.38
N ASP A 11 10.19 8.74 3.81
CA ASP A 11 9.31 9.89 3.96
C ASP A 11 8.71 10.34 2.62
N GLN A 12 9.52 10.36 1.55
CA GLN A 12 9.08 10.71 0.22
C GLN A 12 8.15 9.64 -0.40
N ALA A 13 8.47 8.37 -0.21
CA ALA A 13 7.61 7.26 -0.65
C ALA A 13 6.25 7.29 0.07
N GLY A 14 6.25 7.63 1.36
CA GLY A 14 5.03 7.87 2.14
C GLY A 14 4.20 9.02 1.60
N ALA A 15 4.83 10.17 1.30
CA ALA A 15 4.15 11.33 0.73
C ALA A 15 3.51 11.01 -0.64
N ILE A 16 4.23 10.30 -1.51
CA ILE A 16 3.71 9.85 -2.81
C ILE A 16 2.53 8.88 -2.62
N ARG A 17 2.64 7.92 -1.69
CA ARG A 17 1.53 7.02 -1.35
C ARG A 17 0.30 7.81 -0.94
N ASP A 18 0.44 8.75 -0.02
CA ASP A 18 -0.69 9.51 0.54
C ASP A 18 -1.36 10.40 -0.51
N HIS A 19 -0.59 10.88 -1.48
CA HIS A 19 -1.11 11.64 -2.64
C HIS A 19 -1.86 10.76 -3.64
N LEU A 20 -1.30 9.60 -4.02
CA LEU A 20 -1.87 8.73 -5.06
C LEU A 20 -3.02 7.85 -4.56
N LEU A 21 -3.04 7.52 -3.28
CA LEU A 21 -4.03 6.61 -2.70
C LEU A 21 -5.49 7.09 -2.87
N PRO A 22 -5.85 8.35 -2.58
CA PRO A 22 -7.18 8.89 -2.86
C PRO A 22 -7.54 8.84 -4.34
N LEU A 23 -6.57 9.10 -5.22
CA LEU A 23 -6.77 9.10 -6.67
C LEU A 23 -7.13 7.71 -7.19
N VAL A 24 -6.39 6.67 -6.78
CA VAL A 24 -6.70 5.28 -7.14
C VAL A 24 -8.06 4.85 -6.60
N ARG A 25 -8.39 5.22 -5.35
CA ARG A 25 -9.67 4.86 -4.75
C ARG A 25 -10.87 5.51 -5.44
N ARG A 26 -10.70 6.74 -5.94
CA ARG A 26 -11.77 7.52 -6.59
C ARG A 26 -11.91 7.20 -8.08
N CYS A 27 -10.79 7.05 -8.78
CA CYS A 27 -10.75 6.97 -10.25
C CYS A 27 -10.34 5.58 -10.77
N GLY A 28 -9.87 4.69 -9.91
CA GLY A 28 -9.44 3.35 -10.30
C GLY A 28 -10.61 2.39 -10.52
N THR A 29 -10.37 1.39 -11.37
CA THR A 29 -11.30 0.31 -11.65
C THR A 29 -10.99 -0.89 -10.76
N LEU A 30 -12.03 -1.53 -10.22
CA LEU A 30 -11.89 -2.80 -9.52
C LEU A 30 -11.63 -3.91 -10.55
N GLU A 31 -10.40 -4.42 -10.61
CA GLU A 31 -9.98 -5.44 -11.59
C GLU A 31 -10.15 -6.85 -11.04
N VAL A 32 -9.82 -7.05 -9.75
CA VAL A 32 -9.89 -8.37 -9.11
C VAL A 32 -10.52 -8.24 -7.73
N GLN A 33 -11.51 -9.10 -7.50
CA GLN A 33 -12.10 -9.38 -6.22
C GLN A 33 -12.12 -10.91 -6.08
N ARG A 34 -11.09 -11.49 -5.46
CA ARG A 34 -11.02 -12.94 -5.21
C ARG A 34 -10.75 -13.16 -3.73
N ASP A 35 -11.69 -13.84 -3.07
CA ASP A 35 -11.71 -14.36 -1.70
C ASP A 35 -11.12 -13.48 -0.59
N ALA A 36 -9.82 -13.18 -0.63
CA ALA A 36 -9.08 -12.50 0.42
C ALA A 36 -8.50 -11.13 0.01
N VAL A 37 -8.54 -10.73 -1.26
CA VAL A 37 -7.90 -9.49 -1.75
C VAL A 37 -8.77 -8.74 -2.76
N ARG A 38 -8.82 -7.42 -2.59
CA ARG A 38 -9.38 -6.43 -3.50
C ARG A 38 -8.24 -5.65 -4.16
N LEU A 39 -8.19 -5.68 -5.48
CA LEU A 39 -7.23 -4.94 -6.30
C LEU A 39 -7.94 -3.83 -7.09
N ILE A 40 -7.60 -2.58 -6.78
CA ILE A 40 -8.06 -1.40 -7.52
C ILE A 40 -6.90 -0.92 -8.39
N VAL A 41 -7.14 -0.79 -9.69
CA VAL A 41 -6.12 -0.35 -10.64
C VAL A 41 -6.56 0.95 -11.30
N PHE A 42 -5.72 1.97 -11.19
CA PHE A 42 -5.83 3.20 -11.96
C PHE A 42 -4.82 3.17 -13.10
N ARG A 43 -5.28 3.45 -14.32
CA ARG A 43 -4.42 3.58 -15.50
C ARG A 43 -4.65 4.93 -16.15
N ALA A 44 -3.58 5.69 -16.37
CA ALA A 44 -3.62 6.97 -17.08
C ALA A 44 -2.30 7.19 -17.81
N ASP A 45 -2.36 7.30 -19.14
CA ASP A 45 -1.19 7.47 -20.00
C ASP A 45 -0.06 6.46 -19.68
N GLU A 46 1.08 6.94 -19.21
CA GLU A 46 2.25 6.13 -18.85
C GLU A 46 2.16 5.51 -17.44
N TRP A 47 1.09 5.80 -16.69
CA TRP A 47 0.90 5.38 -15.30
C TRP A 47 0.03 4.16 -15.17
N VAL A 48 0.50 3.23 -14.33
CA VAL A 48 -0.34 2.18 -13.75
C VAL A 48 -0.12 2.19 -12.25
N ILE A 49 -1.20 2.41 -11.50
CA ILE A 49 -1.18 2.45 -10.04
C ILE A 49 -2.11 1.37 -9.53
N GLU A 50 -1.56 0.46 -8.74
CA GLU A 50 -2.25 -0.71 -8.22
C GLU A 50 -2.34 -0.61 -6.71
N HIS A 51 -3.55 -0.55 -6.20
CA HIS A 51 -3.83 -0.54 -4.78
C HIS A 51 -4.42 -1.87 -4.34
N TRP A 52 -3.75 -2.50 -3.38
CA TRP A 52 -4.08 -3.80 -2.82
C TRP A 52 -4.66 -3.58 -1.43
N THR A 53 -5.83 -4.17 -1.21
CA THR A 53 -6.52 -4.20 0.08
C THR A 53 -6.93 -5.62 0.39
N PRO A 54 -6.91 -6.07 1.66
CA PRO A 54 -7.62 -7.26 2.05
C PRO A 54 -9.11 -7.11 1.76
N PHE A 55 -9.76 -8.21 1.40
CA PHE A 55 -11.20 -8.25 1.15
C PHE A 55 -12.01 -8.11 2.46
N ASN A 56 -11.49 -8.65 3.58
CA ASN A 56 -12.03 -8.42 4.91
C ASN A 56 -11.29 -7.25 5.57
N ASP A 57 -11.81 -6.03 5.44
CA ASP A 57 -11.74 -5.13 6.59
C ASP A 57 -12.65 -5.79 7.64
N LEU A 58 -12.07 -6.46 8.63
CA LEU A 58 -12.84 -6.85 9.80
C LEU A 58 -13.33 -5.55 10.44
N SER A 59 -14.58 -5.19 10.16
CA SER A 59 -15.33 -4.20 10.92
C SER A 59 -15.02 -4.43 12.40
N PRO A 60 -14.64 -3.40 13.19
CA PRO A 60 -14.31 -3.58 14.61
C PRO A 60 -15.40 -4.29 15.43
N GLY A 61 -16.63 -4.35 14.92
CA GLY A 61 -17.79 -5.04 15.50
C GLY A 61 -18.04 -6.49 15.05
N GLU A 62 -17.41 -7.01 13.99
CA GLU A 62 -17.68 -8.38 13.49
C GLU A 62 -16.63 -9.42 13.95
N ALA A 63 -15.52 -8.98 14.53
CA ALA A 63 -14.56 -9.85 15.20
C ALA A 63 -14.83 -9.94 16.71
N SER A 64 -16.06 -10.22 17.15
CA SER A 64 -16.43 -10.26 18.58
C SER A 64 -16.06 -11.58 19.29
N SER A 65 -15.06 -12.31 18.79
CA SER A 65 -14.59 -13.56 19.39
C SER A 65 -13.11 -13.45 19.75
N PRO A 66 -12.75 -13.38 21.05
CA PRO A 66 -11.37 -13.31 21.52
C PRO A 66 -10.48 -14.44 20.95
N GLY A 67 -11.05 -15.63 20.74
CA GLY A 67 -10.33 -16.77 20.17
C GLY A 67 -9.96 -16.63 18.68
N TYR A 68 -10.74 -15.87 17.90
CA TYR A 68 -10.48 -15.68 16.47
C TYR A 68 -9.30 -14.72 16.22
N ARG A 69 -9.18 -13.66 17.04
CA ARG A 69 -8.02 -12.75 17.01
C ARG A 69 -6.73 -13.46 17.40
N HIS A 70 -6.78 -14.33 18.40
CA HIS A 70 -5.62 -15.04 18.91
C HIS A 70 -5.11 -16.12 17.93
N ALA A 71 -6.00 -16.75 17.17
CA ALA A 71 -5.64 -17.74 16.15
C ALA A 71 -4.96 -17.10 14.91
N LEU A 72 -5.41 -15.91 14.50
CA LEU A 72 -4.80 -15.16 13.38
C LEU A 72 -3.45 -14.53 13.76
N GLN A 73 -3.32 -13.97 14.97
CA GLN A 73 -2.08 -13.36 15.45
C GLN A 73 -0.90 -14.36 15.55
N HIS A 74 -1.16 -15.64 15.78
CA HIS A 74 -0.11 -16.67 15.86
C HIS A 74 0.31 -17.26 14.51
N GLN A 75 -0.42 -17.01 13.43
CA GLN A 75 -0.05 -17.50 12.10
C GLN A 75 0.88 -16.55 11.34
N HIS A 76 0.93 -15.26 11.69
CA HIS A 76 1.72 -14.26 10.98
C HIS A 76 3.02 -13.93 11.74
N THR A 77 4.08 -14.70 11.46
CA THR A 77 5.44 -14.50 12.02
C THR A 77 6.20 -13.32 11.40
N ALA A 78 5.60 -12.59 10.45
CA ALA A 78 6.11 -11.35 9.87
C ALA A 78 5.08 -10.22 10.13
N PRO A 79 5.52 -8.95 10.25
CA PRO A 79 4.57 -7.85 10.39
C PRO A 79 3.57 -7.91 9.24
N ASP A 80 2.31 -8.10 9.60
CA ASP A 80 1.21 -8.17 8.66
C ASP A 80 1.02 -6.75 8.11
N LEU A 81 1.55 -6.51 6.90
CA LEU A 81 1.37 -5.26 6.17
C LEU A 81 0.36 -5.54 5.04
N PRO A 82 -0.94 -5.56 5.38
CA PRO A 82 -1.96 -6.10 4.51
C PRO A 82 -2.34 -5.17 3.35
N TYR A 83 -1.95 -3.90 3.42
CA TYR A 83 -2.22 -2.90 2.38
C TYR A 83 -0.97 -2.66 1.54
N GLY A 84 -1.17 -2.47 0.24
CA GLY A 84 -0.06 -2.26 -0.69
C GLY A 84 -0.39 -1.27 -1.80
N LEU A 85 0.64 -0.58 -2.27
CA LEU A 85 0.58 0.29 -3.44
C LEU A 85 1.79 -0.01 -4.33
N HIS A 86 1.52 -0.30 -5.60
CA HIS A 86 2.53 -0.36 -6.64
C HIS A 86 2.30 0.78 -7.62
N VAL A 87 3.38 1.48 -7.95
CA VAL A 87 3.39 2.54 -8.96
C VAL A 87 4.32 2.10 -10.08
N TRP A 88 3.77 2.09 -11.28
CA TRP A 88 4.50 1.89 -12.51
C TRP A 88 4.44 3.16 -13.35
N HIS A 89 5.58 3.52 -13.94
CA HIS A 89 5.71 4.65 -14.86
C HIS A 89 6.46 4.18 -16.11
N ALA A 90 5.88 4.41 -17.29
CA ALA A 90 6.43 4.01 -18.58
C ALA A 90 6.88 2.52 -18.61
N GLY A 91 6.06 1.64 -18.03
CA GLY A 91 6.32 0.19 -17.98
C GLY A 91 7.33 -0.27 -16.91
N THR A 92 7.91 0.63 -16.13
CA THR A 92 8.87 0.29 -15.05
C THR A 92 8.22 0.46 -13.68
N LYS A 93 8.37 -0.51 -12.78
CA LYS A 93 7.95 -0.36 -11.38
C LYS A 93 8.88 0.60 -10.67
N VAL A 94 8.35 1.72 -10.20
CA VAL A 94 9.13 2.80 -9.59
C VAL A 94 8.90 2.92 -8.08
N LEU A 95 7.77 2.43 -7.57
CA LEU A 95 7.48 2.35 -6.15
C LEU A 95 6.70 1.08 -5.81
N SER A 96 7.09 0.46 -4.71
CA SER A 96 6.39 -0.63 -4.05
C SER A 96 6.42 -0.36 -2.55
N ILE A 97 5.25 -0.11 -1.96
CA ILE A 97 5.12 0.23 -0.54
C ILE A 97 3.99 -0.59 0.07
N LEU A 98 4.26 -1.14 1.24
CA LEU A 98 3.32 -1.89 2.06
C LEU A 98 3.10 -1.14 3.37
N TRP A 99 1.89 -1.23 3.93
CA TRP A 99 1.60 -0.66 5.23
C TRP A 99 0.51 -1.44 5.99
N ALA A 100 0.45 -1.19 7.28
CA ALA A 100 -0.64 -1.63 8.15
C ALA A 100 -1.45 -0.44 8.66
N SER A 101 -2.67 -0.71 9.13
CA SER A 101 -3.52 0.30 9.76
C SER A 101 -2.96 0.81 11.10
N SER A 102 -2.03 0.08 11.72
CA SER A 102 -1.25 0.50 12.89
C SER A 102 -0.29 1.65 12.60
N GLY A 103 -0.06 1.99 11.33
CA GLY A 103 0.90 3.01 10.90
C GLY A 103 2.28 2.46 10.55
N ASP A 104 2.49 1.14 10.64
CA ASP A 104 3.71 0.50 10.15
C ASP A 104 3.81 0.62 8.63
N ILE A 105 4.95 1.08 8.12
CA ILE A 105 5.20 1.29 6.70
C ILE A 105 6.49 0.57 6.32
N LYS A 106 6.47 -0.08 5.16
CA LYS A 106 7.65 -0.70 4.56
C LYS A 106 7.72 -0.36 3.08
N VAL A 107 8.75 0.38 2.71
CA VAL A 107 9.13 0.57 1.30
C VAL A 107 9.89 -0.68 0.85
N ILE A 108 9.36 -1.37 -0.16
CA ILE A 108 9.96 -2.58 -0.73
C ILE A 108 10.89 -2.20 -1.87
N ASP A 109 10.42 -1.34 -2.78
CA ASP A 109 11.17 -0.83 -3.92
C ASP A 109 10.91 0.66 -4.08
N PHE A 110 11.96 1.43 -4.32
CA PHE A 110 11.83 2.84 -4.63
C PHE A 110 12.97 3.30 -5.54
N ALA A 111 12.64 3.48 -6.82
CA ALA A 111 13.56 4.00 -7.80
C ALA A 111 13.52 5.53 -7.77
N ARG A 112 14.65 6.20 -7.52
CA ARG A 112 14.70 7.66 -7.55
C ARG A 112 14.63 8.20 -8.97
N GLY A 113 13.94 9.32 -9.17
CA GLY A 113 13.97 10.01 -10.47
C GLY A 113 12.89 11.08 -10.68
N GLY A 114 12.85 11.63 -11.89
CA GLY A 114 11.92 12.70 -12.26
C GLY A 114 10.43 12.31 -12.26
N TRP A 115 10.11 11.04 -12.08
CA TRP A 115 8.73 10.57 -11.94
C TRP A 115 8.12 10.99 -10.60
N GLU A 116 8.91 11.17 -9.54
CA GLU A 116 8.40 11.48 -8.20
C GLU A 116 7.58 12.78 -8.21
N ALA A 117 8.13 13.84 -8.82
CA ALA A 117 7.44 15.11 -8.96
C ALA A 117 6.21 15.04 -9.89
N LYS A 118 6.28 14.19 -10.93
CA LYS A 118 5.13 13.97 -11.83
C LYS A 118 4.01 13.22 -11.13
N ALA A 119 4.33 12.24 -10.28
CA ALA A 119 3.35 11.49 -9.48
C ALA A 119 2.60 12.42 -8.51
N LEU A 120 3.31 13.36 -7.88
CA LEU A 120 2.72 14.37 -6.99
C LEU A 120 1.89 15.44 -7.74
N ALA A 121 1.91 15.45 -9.06
CA ALA A 121 1.13 16.37 -9.90
C ALA A 121 -0.11 15.74 -10.55
N LEU A 122 -0.34 14.43 -10.34
CA LEU A 122 -1.56 13.70 -10.75
C LEU A 122 -2.75 14.06 -9.86
#